data_AF-A0A480BRV0-F1
#
_entry.id   AF-A0A480BRV0-F1
#
_cell.length_a   1.000
_cell.length_b   1.000
_cell.length_c   1.000
_cell.angle_alpha   90.00
_cell.angle_beta   90.00
_cell.angle_gamma   90.00
#
_symmetry.space_group_name_H-M   'P 1'
#
loop_
_entity.id
_entity.type
_entity.pdbx_description
1 polymer ?
#
loop_
_entity_poly.entity_id
_entity_poly.type
_entity_poly.pdbx_seq_one_letter_code
_entity_poly.pdbx_strand_id
1 'polypeptide(L)'
;MPRITIVRPFKFVEITDVHPRLYGPGEQDVSERCAEVAIQEGWAVPLAVAGRPSQDAGAAPLSSSAPAPRSPRSKPTTAARKRA
;
A
#
# COMPACT_ATOMS: atom_id res chain seq x y z
N MET A 1 -21.58 11.69 -5.50
CA MET A 1 -21.23 10.25 -5.45
C MET A 1 -19.86 10.09 -6.07
N PRO A 2 -18.88 9.51 -5.36
CA PRO A 2 -17.56 9.27 -5.92
C PRO A 2 -17.58 8.24 -7.05
N ARG A 3 -16.65 8.43 -7.99
CA ARG A 3 -16.38 7.50 -9.09
C ARG A 3 -15.13 6.71 -8.81
N ILE A 4 -15.24 5.40 -8.93
CA ILE A 4 -14.13 4.47 -8.77
C ILE A 4 -14.11 3.49 -9.94
N THR A 5 -12.93 2.99 -10.26
CA THR A 5 -12.74 1.89 -11.21
C THR A 5 -12.59 0.59 -10.43
N ILE A 6 -13.58 -0.29 -10.56
CA ILE A 6 -13.58 -1.59 -9.91
C ILE A 6 -12.67 -2.51 -10.71
N VAL A 7 -11.60 -2.99 -10.08
CA VAL A 7 -10.63 -3.93 -10.68
C VAL A 7 -10.96 -5.37 -10.35
N ARG A 8 -11.61 -5.62 -9.22
CA ARG A 8 -12.04 -6.95 -8.78
C ARG A 8 -13.50 -6.92 -8.36
N PRO A 9 -14.32 -7.89 -8.79
CA PRO A 9 -15.72 -7.93 -8.41
C PRO A 9 -15.87 -8.14 -6.89
N PHE A 10 -16.80 -7.42 -6.28
CA PHE A 10 -17.05 -7.51 -4.84
C PHE A 10 -18.53 -7.33 -4.51
N LYS A 11 -18.91 -7.69 -3.29
CA LYS A 11 -20.25 -7.46 -2.75
C LYS A 11 -20.14 -6.47 -1.60
N PHE A 12 -21.05 -5.51 -1.56
CA PHE A 12 -21.09 -4.50 -0.50
C PHE A 12 -22.52 -4.30 -0.03
N VAL A 13 -22.69 -4.24 1.29
CA VAL A 13 -23.98 -3.95 1.95
C VAL A 13 -23.88 -2.52 2.47
N GLU A 14 -24.72 -1.63 1.98
CA GLU A 14 -24.83 -0.29 2.56
C GLU A 14 -25.61 -0.35 3.87
N ILE A 15 -25.31 0.54 4.81
CA ILE A 15 -25.99 0.56 6.12
C ILE A 15 -27.50 0.81 5.96
N THR A 16 -27.90 1.51 4.89
CA THR A 16 -29.29 1.79 4.55
C THR A 16 -29.97 0.70 3.74
N ASP A 17 -29.22 -0.30 3.25
CA ASP A 17 -29.72 -1.34 2.38
C ASP A 17 -29.57 -2.71 3.04
N VAL A 18 -30.62 -3.52 3.00
CA VAL A 18 -30.62 -4.85 3.64
C VAL A 18 -29.98 -5.90 2.71
N HIS A 19 -29.74 -5.56 1.44
CA HIS A 19 -29.27 -6.50 0.43
C HIS A 19 -27.86 -6.18 -0.07
N PRO A 20 -26.97 -7.20 -0.15
CA PRO A 20 -25.64 -7.02 -0.73
C PRO A 20 -25.76 -6.73 -2.22
N ARG A 21 -25.23 -5.59 -2.65
CA ARG A 21 -25.13 -5.23 -4.06
C ARG A 21 -23.83 -5.80 -4.63
N LEU A 22 -23.94 -6.43 -5.81
CA LEU A 22 -22.78 -6.96 -6.54
C LEU A 22 -22.22 -5.89 -7.46
N TYR A 23 -20.93 -5.62 -7.32
CA TYR A 23 -20.18 -4.65 -8.10
C TYR A 23 -19.25 -5.41 -9.05
N GLY A 24 -19.47 -5.24 -10.35
CA GLY A 24 -18.64 -5.82 -11.41
C GLY A 24 -17.49 -4.90 -11.82
N PRO A 25 -16.46 -5.42 -12.51
CA PRO A 25 -15.33 -4.63 -12.97
C PRO A 25 -15.76 -3.52 -13.93
N GLY A 26 -15.11 -2.38 -13.83
CA GLY A 26 -15.42 -1.18 -14.61
C GLY A 26 -15.64 0.06 -13.76
N GLU A 27 -15.90 1.18 -14.42
CA GLU A 27 -16.18 2.45 -13.76
C GLU A 27 -17.61 2.45 -13.22
N GLN A 28 -17.76 2.69 -11.92
CA GLN A 28 -19.05 2.83 -11.28
C GLN A 28 -19.09 4.03 -10.34
N ASP A 29 -20.24 4.69 -10.35
CA ASP A 29 -20.65 5.65 -9.33
C ASP A 29 -21.14 4.85 -8.11
N VAL A 30 -20.46 5.01 -6.97
CA VAL A 30 -20.80 4.34 -5.71
C VAL A 30 -20.94 5.35 -4.58
N SER A 31 -21.49 4.92 -3.45
CA SER A 31 -21.55 5.73 -2.24
C SER A 31 -20.16 5.95 -1.63
N GLU A 32 -19.97 7.06 -0.90
CA GLU A 32 -18.69 7.40 -0.27
C GLU A 32 -18.13 6.26 0.56
N ARG A 33 -18.96 5.65 1.39
CA ARG A 33 -18.54 4.52 2.23
C ARG A 33 -18.10 3.30 1.43
N CYS A 34 -18.78 3.03 0.31
CA CYS A 34 -18.43 1.91 -0.58
C CYS A 34 -17.08 2.18 -1.27
N ALA A 35 -16.85 3.40 -1.74
CA ALA A 35 -15.58 3.80 -2.35
C ALA A 35 -14.41 3.69 -1.37
N GLU A 36 -14.56 4.18 -0.14
CA GLU A 36 -13.50 4.08 0.89
C GLU A 36 -13.09 2.62 1.15
N VAL A 37 -14.06 1.74 1.36
CA VAL A 37 -13.80 0.32 1.66
C VAL A 37 -13.23 -0.38 0.44
N ALA A 38 -13.79 -0.17 -0.76
CA ALA A 38 -13.30 -0.80 -1.98
C ALA A 38 -11.86 -0.37 -2.32
N ILE A 39 -11.46 0.86 -2.00
CA ILE A 39 -10.10 1.34 -2.20
C ILE A 39 -9.15 0.77 -1.13
N GLN A 40 -9.53 0.79 0.15
CA GLN A 40 -8.69 0.22 1.24
C GLN A 40 -8.42 -1.28 1.06
N GLU A 41 -9.43 -2.05 0.64
CA GLU A 41 -9.30 -3.49 0.38
C GLU A 41 -8.64 -3.81 -0.97
N GLY A 42 -8.38 -2.78 -1.79
CA GLY A 42 -7.77 -2.91 -3.11
C GLY A 42 -8.69 -3.60 -4.14
N TRP A 43 -10.01 -3.50 -3.98
CA TRP A 43 -10.99 -3.96 -4.97
C TRP A 43 -11.26 -2.93 -6.06
N ALA A 44 -11.03 -1.66 -5.77
CA ALA A 44 -11.20 -0.56 -6.71
C ALA A 44 -10.06 0.47 -6.61
N VAL A 45 -9.95 1.30 -7.64
CA VAL A 45 -8.99 2.40 -7.76
C VAL A 45 -9.77 3.71 -7.87
N PRO A 46 -9.37 4.79 -7.18
CA PRO A 46 -10.02 6.08 -7.36
C PRO A 46 -9.86 6.55 -8.81
N LEU A 47 -10.98 6.94 -9.44
CA LEU A 47 -10.93 7.60 -10.74
C LEU A 47 -10.41 9.01 -10.49
N ALA A 48 -9.12 9.25 -10.74
CA ALA A 48 -8.44 10.47 -10.36
C ALA A 48 -9.17 11.73 -10.90
N VAL A 49 -9.83 12.48 -10.01
CA VAL A 49 -10.04 13.91 -10.26
C VAL A 49 -8.64 14.53 -10.19
N ALA A 50 -8.09 14.81 -11.36
CA ALA A 50 -6.84 15.53 -11.52
C ALA A 50 -6.93 16.88 -10.80
N GLY A 51 -6.47 16.93 -9.55
CA GLY A 51 -6.47 18.17 -8.79
C GLY A 51 -6.55 17.97 -7.29
N ARG A 52 -5.57 17.27 -6.69
CA ARG A 52 -4.90 17.69 -5.43
C ARG A 52 -3.94 16.62 -4.90
N PRO A 53 -2.64 16.94 -4.75
CA PRO A 53 -1.77 16.24 -3.81
C PRO A 53 -1.86 16.95 -2.46
N SER A 54 -2.44 16.30 -1.44
CA SER A 54 -2.33 16.63 0.00
C SER A 54 -3.34 15.75 0.73
N GLN A 55 -3.06 15.10 1.86
CA GLN A 55 -1.86 14.83 2.63
C GLN A 55 -2.37 13.88 3.73
N ASP A 56 -1.55 12.91 4.13
CA ASP A 56 -1.61 12.23 5.43
C ASP A 56 -2.80 11.32 5.79
N ALA A 57 -2.57 10.01 5.63
CA ALA A 57 -2.94 9.04 6.66
C ALA A 57 -2.01 7.80 6.55
N GLY A 58 -0.92 7.83 7.31
CA GLY A 58 -0.47 6.67 8.08
C GLY A 58 0.00 5.43 7.32
N ALA A 59 1.14 5.52 6.64
CA ALA A 59 2.05 4.38 6.55
C ALA A 59 3.48 4.92 6.52
N ALA A 60 4.04 5.13 7.71
CA ALA A 60 5.47 5.34 7.85
C ALA A 60 6.20 4.16 7.16
N PRO A 61 7.00 4.40 6.10
CA PRO A 61 7.90 3.37 5.66
C PRO A 61 8.97 3.22 6.75
N LEU A 62 9.02 2.01 7.31
CA LEU A 62 10.14 1.39 8.01
C LEU A 62 11.45 2.17 7.83
N SER A 63 11.88 2.93 8.84
CA SER A 63 13.23 3.48 8.85
C SER A 63 13.77 3.51 10.27
N SER A 64 14.58 2.49 10.56
CA SER A 64 15.96 2.64 11.06
C SER A 64 16.30 1.60 12.13
N SER A 65 16.75 0.42 11.71
CA SER A 65 17.97 -0.19 12.27
C SER A 65 18.41 -1.41 11.46
N ALA A 66 19.07 -1.16 10.32
CA ALA A 66 19.97 -2.11 9.71
C ALA A 66 21.27 -1.37 9.38
N PRO A 67 22.32 -1.47 10.22
CA PRO A 67 23.61 -0.91 9.86
C PRO A 67 24.21 -1.69 8.66
N ALA A 68 24.78 -0.90 7.76
CA ALA A 68 25.18 -1.19 6.39
C ALA A 68 25.97 -2.50 6.12
N PRO A 69 25.90 -3.03 4.88
CA PRO A 69 26.80 -4.09 4.42
C PRO A 69 28.23 -3.53 4.31
N ARG A 70 29.15 -4.04 5.14
CA ARG A 70 30.57 -3.70 5.02
C ARG A 70 31.15 -4.42 3.81
N SER A 71 31.43 -3.66 2.75
CA SER A 71 32.15 -4.08 1.56
C SER A 71 33.45 -4.85 1.88
N PRO A 72 33.83 -5.83 1.03
CA PRO A 72 35.10 -6.54 1.16
C PRO A 72 36.22 -5.71 0.51
N ARG A 73 37.31 -5.41 1.24
CA ARG A 73 38.57 -5.01 0.60
C ARG A 73 39.78 -5.46 1.42
N SER A 74 40.69 -6.08 0.67
CA SER A 74 41.82 -6.91 1.06
C SER A 74 42.95 -6.19 1.81
N LYS A 75 43.52 -6.92 2.81
CA LYS A 75 44.96 -7.09 3.23
C LYS A 75 45.83 -5.81 3.42
N PRO A 76 47.03 -5.84 4.07
CA PRO A 76 47.80 -6.96 4.66
C PRO A 76 48.35 -6.67 6.09
N THR A 77 49.13 -7.62 6.62
CA THR A 77 50.37 -7.42 7.39
C THR A 77 50.42 -7.77 8.89
N THR A 78 51.30 -8.74 9.16
CA THR A 78 52.31 -8.79 10.25
C THR A 78 51.90 -8.91 11.72
N ALA A 79 52.11 -10.11 12.27
CA ALA A 79 52.92 -10.39 13.49
C ALA A 79 53.05 -11.93 13.61
N ALA A 80 54.19 -12.55 13.34
CA ALA A 80 55.38 -12.64 14.19
C ALA A 80 55.15 -13.36 15.55
N ARG A 81 55.73 -14.56 15.63
CA ARG A 81 56.48 -15.13 16.77
C ARG A 81 55.75 -15.77 17.98
N LYS A 82 55.91 -17.10 18.02
CA LYS A 82 56.61 -17.92 19.03
C LYS A 82 55.95 -18.31 20.37
N ARG A 83 56.11 -19.63 20.62
CA ARG A 83 56.20 -20.40 21.88
C ARG A 83 54.84 -20.68 22.54
N ALA A 84 54.57 -21.87 23.08
CA ALA A 84 55.44 -22.96 23.54
C ALA A 84 54.98 -24.33 23.03
#